data_AF-A0A7C5ZQC7-F1
#
_entry.id   AF-A0A7C5ZQC7-F1
#
_cell.length_a   1.000
_cell.length_b   1.000
_cell.length_c   1.000
_cell.angle_alpha   90.00
_cell.angle_beta   90.00
_cell.angle_gamma   90.00
#
_symmetry.space_group_name_H-M   'P 1'
#
loop_
_entity.id
_entity.type
_entity.pdbx_description
1 polymer ?
#
loop_
_entity_poly.entity_id
_entity_poly.type
_entity_poly.pdbx_seq_one_letter_code
_entity_poly.pdbx_strand_id
1 'polypeptide(L)'
;MYKKILIAVSNHPPEQWGDEQKAGWDEIVFIPFPNVPARLTRQEVREMAYNLACQIIKIWDEKTRGGEIVYLWLAGEYSLTVFTIEQLLEYFPQHGYHLFNRMVFPTSERVVYEEKDEEGNVIKKSVFKFVQWR
;
A
#
# COMPACT_ATOMS: atom_id res chain seq x y z
N MET A 1 -24.15 -0.36 8.58
CA MET A 1 -22.94 -1.18 8.71
C MET A 1 -21.79 -0.30 8.23
N TYR A 2 -20.73 -0.15 9.02
CA TYR A 2 -19.57 0.67 8.63
C TYR A 2 -18.77 -0.06 7.56
N LYS A 3 -18.37 0.64 6.50
CA LYS A 3 -17.55 0.11 5.41
C LYS A 3 -16.09 0.03 5.85
N LYS A 4 -15.40 -0.99 5.35
CA LYS A 4 -13.95 -1.13 5.43
C LYS A 4 -13.31 -0.53 4.18
N ILE A 5 -12.58 0.56 4.39
CA ILE A 5 -11.90 1.29 3.33
C ILE A 5 -10.40 0.99 3.41
N LEU A 6 -9.79 0.63 2.29
CA LEU A 6 -8.34 0.57 2.16
C LEU A 6 -7.83 1.79 1.40
N ILE A 7 -6.97 2.60 2.02
CA ILE A 7 -6.11 3.52 1.30
C ILE A 7 -4.88 2.74 0.88
N ALA A 8 -4.75 2.46 -0.42
CA ALA A 8 -3.65 1.69 -0.99
C ALA A 8 -2.67 2.64 -1.69
N VAL A 9 -1.50 2.82 -1.10
CA VAL A 9 -0.42 3.66 -1.63
C VAL A 9 0.72 2.76 -2.10
N SER A 10 0.73 2.41 -3.38
CA SER A 10 1.74 1.50 -3.91
C SER A 10 2.01 1.64 -5.41
N ASN A 11 3.05 0.94 -5.88
CA ASN A 11 3.31 0.73 -7.31
C ASN A 11 2.49 -0.43 -7.91
N HIS A 12 1.60 -1.06 -7.13
CA HIS A 12 0.78 -2.20 -7.53
C HIS A 12 -0.69 -1.76 -7.61
N PRO A 13 -1.17 -1.34 -8.78
CA PRO A 13 -2.50 -0.79 -8.94
C PRO A 13 -3.58 -1.89 -8.79
N PRO A 14 -4.75 -1.63 -8.16
CA PRO A 14 -5.77 -2.64 -7.88
C PRO A 14 -6.30 -3.37 -9.11
N GLU A 15 -6.20 -2.77 -10.30
CA GLU A 15 -6.54 -3.38 -11.58
C GLU A 15 -5.79 -4.70 -11.80
N GLN A 16 -4.59 -4.83 -11.24
CA GLN A 16 -3.74 -6.02 -11.34
C GLN A 16 -3.92 -7.01 -10.18
N TRP A 17 -4.73 -6.68 -9.17
CA TRP A 17 -4.94 -7.55 -8.03
C TRP A 17 -5.95 -8.64 -8.37
N GLY A 18 -5.68 -9.86 -7.91
CA GLY A 18 -6.65 -10.95 -7.94
C GLY A 18 -7.85 -10.68 -7.01
N ASP A 19 -8.94 -11.39 -7.24
CA ASP A 19 -10.20 -11.20 -6.51
C ASP A 19 -10.02 -11.40 -5.00
N GLU A 20 -9.21 -12.37 -4.58
CA GLU A 20 -8.90 -12.65 -3.17
C GLU A 20 -8.30 -11.43 -2.45
N GLN A 21 -7.45 -10.67 -3.14
CA GLN A 21 -6.81 -9.49 -2.55
C GLN A 21 -7.79 -8.32 -2.42
N LYS A 22 -8.78 -8.22 -3.32
CA LYS A 22 -9.82 -7.18 -3.31
C LYS A 22 -10.95 -7.48 -2.33
N ALA A 23 -11.29 -8.74 -2.14
CA ALA A 23 -12.47 -9.19 -1.39
C ALA A 23 -12.54 -8.75 0.08
N GLY A 24 -11.42 -8.32 0.67
CA GLY A 24 -11.37 -7.83 2.06
C GLY A 24 -11.91 -6.40 2.28
N TRP A 25 -12.27 -5.69 1.21
CA TRP A 25 -12.50 -4.24 1.24
C TRP A 25 -13.81 -3.86 0.57
N ASP A 26 -14.58 -2.99 1.21
CA ASP A 26 -15.80 -2.41 0.62
C ASP A 26 -15.46 -1.30 -0.38
N GLU A 27 -14.32 -0.64 -0.19
CA GLU A 27 -13.78 0.38 -1.09
C GLU A 27 -12.25 0.37 -1.02
N ILE A 28 -11.60 0.56 -2.17
CA ILE A 28 -10.14 0.74 -2.27
C ILE A 28 -9.89 2.12 -2.87
N VAL A 29 -9.31 3.01 -2.09
CA VAL A 29 -8.82 4.32 -2.56
C VAL A 29 -7.36 4.16 -2.93
N PHE A 30 -7.07 4.12 -4.23
CA PHE A 30 -5.71 3.93 -4.72
C PHE A 30 -4.98 5.27 -4.93
N ILE A 31 -3.77 5.36 -4.40
CA ILE A 31 -2.83 6.45 -4.62
C ILE A 31 -1.58 5.83 -5.25
N PRO A 32 -1.24 6.15 -6.51
CA PRO A 32 0.01 5.69 -7.10
C PRO A 32 1.20 6.14 -6.24
N PHE A 33 2.10 5.21 -5.90
CA PHE A 33 3.29 5.58 -5.15
C PHE A 33 4.17 6.51 -5.99
N PRO A 34 4.67 7.63 -5.43
CA PRO A 34 5.47 8.57 -6.21
C PRO A 34 6.75 7.95 -6.75
N ASN A 35 7.12 8.30 -7.99
CA ASN A 35 8.45 7.98 -8.50
C ASN A 35 9.51 8.77 -7.71
N VAL A 36 10.51 8.09 -7.16
CA VAL A 36 11.57 8.69 -6.35
C VAL A 36 12.90 8.58 -7.10
N PRO A 37 13.38 9.65 -7.75
CA PRO A 37 14.68 9.63 -8.42
C PRO A 37 15.81 9.35 -7.42
N ALA A 38 16.72 8.43 -7.79
CA ALA A 38 17.85 8.04 -6.93
C ALA A 38 18.84 9.17 -6.61
N ARG A 39 18.76 10.29 -7.34
CA ARG A 39 19.60 11.49 -7.13
C ARG A 39 19.00 12.49 -6.14
N LEU A 40 17.77 12.27 -5.66
CA LEU A 40 17.18 13.16 -4.67
C LEU A 40 17.96 13.08 -3.37
N THR A 41 18.14 14.23 -2.76
CA THR A 41 18.67 14.38 -1.41
C THR A 41 17.66 13.87 -0.39
N ARG A 42 18.15 13.59 0.82
CA ARG A 42 17.28 13.22 1.95
C ARG A 42 16.19 14.27 2.23
N GLN A 43 16.51 15.57 2.08
CA GLN A 43 15.55 16.65 2.34
C GLN A 43 14.42 16.67 1.30
N GLU A 44 14.74 16.52 0.01
CA GLU A 44 13.74 16.43 -1.05
C GLU A 44 12.81 15.22 -0.85
N VAL A 45 13.34 14.07 -0.43
CA VAL A 45 12.51 12.90 -0.10
C VAL A 45 11.60 13.17 1.11
N ARG A 46 12.05 13.93 2.11
CA ARG A 46 11.20 14.33 3.25
C ARG A 46 10.07 15.27 2.84
N GLU A 47 10.33 16.20 1.93
CA GLU A 47 9.29 17.07 1.36
C GLU A 47 8.26 16.26 0.56
N MET A 48 8.72 15.28 -0.22
CA MET A 48 7.82 14.32 -0.88
C MET A 48 6.99 13.52 0.12
N ALA A 49 7.60 13.04 1.21
CA ALA A 49 6.91 12.31 2.27
C ALA A 49 5.84 13.17 2.96
N TYR A 50 6.13 14.43 3.26
CA TYR A 50 5.17 15.36 3.81
C TYR A 50 3.95 15.53 2.89
N ASN A 51 4.19 15.78 1.60
CA ASN A 51 3.12 15.94 0.62
C ASN A 51 2.26 14.68 0.48
N LEU A 52 2.89 13.50 0.46
CA LEU A 52 2.18 12.22 0.41
C LEU A 52 1.37 11.97 1.69
N ALA A 53 1.93 12.26 2.86
CA ALA A 53 1.24 12.16 4.14
C ALA A 53 0.01 13.08 4.19
N CYS A 54 0.12 14.34 3.72
CA CYS A 54 -1.02 15.25 3.64
C CYS A 54 -2.16 14.69 2.77
N GLN A 55 -1.85 14.05 1.64
CA GLN A 55 -2.85 13.41 0.79
C GLN A 55 -3.54 12.25 1.50
N ILE A 56 -2.76 11.38 2.16
CA ILE A 56 -3.28 10.25 2.94
C ILE A 56 -4.19 10.76 4.06
N ILE A 57 -3.74 11.75 4.84
CA ILE A 57 -4.50 12.35 5.95
C ILE A 57 -5.82 12.95 5.46
N LYS A 58 -5.80 13.70 4.35
CA LYS A 58 -7.01 14.29 3.78
C LYS A 58 -8.08 13.23 3.49
N ILE A 59 -7.69 12.14 2.82
CA ILE A 59 -8.61 11.03 2.49
C ILE A 59 -9.05 10.31 3.77
N TRP A 60 -8.11 10.10 4.69
CA TRP A 60 -8.37 9.45 5.98
C TRP A 60 -9.46 10.19 6.76
N ASP A 61 -9.32 11.50 6.91
CA ASP A 61 -10.26 12.34 7.66
C ASP A 61 -11.63 12.39 7.00
N GLU A 62 -11.67 12.46 5.67
CA GLU A 62 -12.92 12.46 4.91
C GLU A 62 -13.70 11.15 5.15
N LYS A 63 -13.03 10.01 5.05
CA LYS A 63 -13.64 8.68 5.23
C LYS A 63 -14.02 8.41 6.69
N THR A 64 -13.14 8.73 7.63
CA THR A 64 -13.43 8.53 9.06
C THR A 64 -14.54 9.45 9.57
N ARG A 65 -14.64 10.69 9.07
CA ARG A 65 -15.79 11.58 9.37
C ARG A 65 -17.12 11.01 8.89
N GLY A 66 -17.11 10.22 7.82
CA GLY A 66 -18.26 9.44 7.36
C GLY A 66 -18.61 8.25 8.25
N GLY A 67 -17.82 7.97 9.29
CA GLY A 67 -17.97 6.84 10.20
C GLY A 67 -17.29 5.55 9.70
N GLU A 68 -16.56 5.59 8.60
CA GLU A 68 -15.98 4.39 7.99
C GLU A 68 -14.74 3.90 8.73
N ILE A 69 -14.44 2.60 8.60
CA ILE A 69 -13.24 1.98 9.16
C ILE A 69 -12.15 2.01 8.11
N VAL A 70 -11.14 2.86 8.32
CA VAL A 70 -10.06 3.10 7.35
C VAL A 70 -8.81 2.31 7.73
N TYR A 71 -8.18 1.71 6.73
CA TYR A 71 -6.90 1.04 6.80
C TYR A 71 -5.92 1.63 5.78
N LEU A 72 -4.62 1.52 6.04
CA LEU A 72 -3.56 2.00 5.16
C LEU A 72 -2.64 0.86 4.76
N TRP A 73 -2.45 0.68 3.46
CA TRP A 73 -1.30 -0.02 2.94
C TRP A 73 -0.37 0.98 2.24
N LEU A 74 0.89 1.06 2.68
CA LEU A 74 1.91 1.92 2.10
C LEU A 74 3.12 1.07 1.74
N ALA A 75 3.42 0.93 0.46
CA ALA A 75 4.55 0.15 -0.02
C ALA A 75 5.10 0.68 -1.35
N GLY A 76 6.38 1.04 -1.35
CA GLY A 76 7.08 1.49 -2.55
C GLY A 76 8.57 1.63 -2.28
N GLU A 77 9.15 2.75 -2.70
CA GLU A 77 10.53 3.07 -2.37
C GLU A 77 10.70 3.21 -0.85
N TYR A 78 11.78 2.62 -0.33
CA TYR A 78 12.00 2.43 1.10
C TYR A 78 12.09 3.76 1.86
N SER A 79 12.92 4.70 1.40
CA SER A 79 13.14 5.96 2.11
C SER A 79 11.90 6.85 2.15
N LEU A 80 11.17 6.97 1.04
CA LEU A 80 9.91 7.71 1.00
C LEU A 80 8.84 7.05 1.87
N THR A 81 8.76 5.71 1.87
CA THR A 81 7.83 4.97 2.74
C THR A 81 8.09 5.27 4.21
N VAL A 82 9.34 5.17 4.65
CA VAL A 82 9.73 5.39 6.05
C VAL A 82 9.47 6.83 6.49
N PHE A 83 9.87 7.82 5.69
CA PHE A 83 9.62 9.22 6.04
C PHE A 83 8.12 9.55 6.02
N THR A 84 7.32 8.95 5.14
CA THR A 84 5.87 9.14 5.15
C THR A 84 5.25 8.58 6.44
N ILE A 85 5.69 7.39 6.88
CA ILE A 85 5.25 6.81 8.17
C ILE A 85 5.62 7.72 9.34
N GLU A 86 6.83 8.29 9.35
CA GLU A 86 7.25 9.26 10.37
C GLU A 86 6.27 10.45 10.45
N GLN A 87 5.92 11.06 9.32
CA GLN A 87 4.94 12.16 9.29
C GLN A 87 3.55 11.74 9.80
N LEU A 88 3.10 10.53 9.44
CA LEU A 88 1.81 10.02 9.91
C LEU A 88 1.84 9.72 11.42
N LEU A 89 2.96 9.24 11.97
CA LEU A 89 3.07 8.98 13.41
C LEU A 89 2.91 10.23 14.28
N GLU A 90 3.23 11.41 13.76
CA GLU A 90 2.98 12.69 14.44
C GLU A 90 1.50 13.08 14.43
N TYR A 91 0.78 12.70 13.36
CA TYR A 91 -0.64 12.99 13.17
C TYR A 91 -1.55 12.09 14.02
N PHE A 92 -1.45 10.77 13.87
CA PHE A 92 -2.45 9.81 14.36
C PHE A 92 -2.73 9.83 15.87
N PRO A 93 -1.73 9.93 16.77
CA PRO A 93 -1.96 9.95 18.22
C PRO A 93 -2.85 11.11 18.67
N GLN A 94 -2.82 12.25 17.97
CA GLN A 94 -3.65 13.42 18.29
C GLN A 94 -5.14 13.18 18.02
N HIS A 95 -5.47 12.12 17.28
CA HIS A 95 -6.83 11.81 16.83
C HIS A 95 -7.38 10.51 17.45
N GLY A 96 -6.74 9.98 18.50
CA GLY A 96 -7.21 8.80 19.22
C GLY A 96 -7.01 7.47 18.48
N TYR A 97 -6.15 7.47 17.46
CA TYR A 97 -5.80 6.29 16.69
C TYR A 97 -4.31 6.00 16.81
N HIS A 98 -3.95 4.72 16.79
CA HIS A 98 -2.56 4.29 16.61
C HIS A 98 -2.38 3.85 15.16
N LEU A 99 -1.52 4.53 14.41
CA LEU A 99 -1.27 4.26 12.98
C LEU A 99 -1.09 2.76 12.70
N PHE A 100 -0.21 2.10 13.45
CA PHE A 100 0.12 0.69 13.24
C PHE A 100 -1.04 -0.28 13.47
N ASN A 101 -2.07 0.09 14.24
CA ASN A 101 -3.27 -0.73 14.40
C ASN A 101 -4.18 -0.69 13.16
N ARG A 102 -3.90 0.21 12.22
CA ARG A 102 -4.65 0.39 10.98
C ARG A 102 -3.81 0.19 9.73
N MET A 103 -2.50 -0.06 9.88
CA MET A 103 -1.70 -0.47 8.74
C MET A 103 -1.98 -1.92 8.41
N VAL A 104 -2.06 -2.22 7.12
CA VAL A 104 -2.18 -3.59 6.61
C VAL A 104 -1.14 -3.87 5.55
N PHE A 105 -0.72 -5.13 5.47
CA PHE A 105 0.37 -5.58 4.62
C PHE A 105 -0.07 -6.80 3.81
N PRO A 106 -0.10 -6.72 2.48
CA PRO A 106 -0.41 -7.87 1.67
C PRO A 106 0.78 -8.82 1.75
N THR A 107 0.49 -10.08 2.06
CA THR A 107 1.49 -11.12 2.15
C THR A 107 1.30 -12.09 1.00
N SER A 108 2.40 -12.42 0.35
CA SER A 108 2.42 -13.33 -0.78
C SER A 108 3.35 -14.50 -0.54
N GLU A 109 3.02 -15.63 -1.14
CA GLU A 109 3.90 -16.78 -1.26
C GLU A 109 4.50 -16.82 -2.66
N ARG A 110 5.76 -17.22 -2.75
CA ARG A 110 6.43 -17.41 -4.03
C ARG A 110 6.17 -18.83 -4.52
N VAL A 111 5.42 -18.96 -5.60
CA VAL A 111 5.13 -20.24 -6.26
C VAL A 111 5.98 -20.33 -7.53
N VAL A 112 6.65 -21.46 -7.71
CA VAL A 112 7.44 -21.75 -8.92
C VAL A 112 6.74 -22.83 -9.72
N TYR A 113 6.50 -22.58 -11.00
CA TYR A 113 5.99 -23.56 -11.94
C TYR A 113 6.95 -23.72 -13.12
N GLU A 114 6.95 -24.92 -13.66
CA GLU A 114 7.71 -25.31 -14.84
C GLU A 114 6.75 -25.35 -16.02
N GLU A 115 7.01 -24.53 -17.03
CA GLU A 115 6.32 -24.61 -18.32
C GLU A 115 7.33 -25.06 -19.37
N LYS A 116 6.87 -25.87 -20.33
CA LYS A 116 7.66 -26.13 -21.54
C LYS A 116 7.34 -25.09 -22.58
N ASP A 117 8.35 -24.50 -23.18
CA ASP A 117 8.16 -23.66 -24.38
C ASP A 117 7.87 -24.51 -25.62
N GLU A 118 7.64 -23.85 -26.75
CA GLU A 118 7.36 -24.48 -28.04
C GLU A 118 8.50 -25.39 -28.54
N GLU A 119 9.71 -25.21 -28.01
CA GLU A 119 10.92 -25.95 -28.37
C GLU A 119 11.21 -27.11 -27.39
N GLY A 120 10.39 -27.27 -26.34
CA GLY A 120 10.52 -28.29 -25.33
C GLY A 120 11.47 -27.96 -24.18
N ASN A 121 12.00 -26.73 -24.12
CA ASN A 121 12.83 -26.26 -23.01
C ASN A 121 11.95 -26.00 -21.78
N VAL A 122 12.48 -26.29 -20.60
CA VAL A 122 11.80 -26.00 -19.33
C VAL A 122 12.07 -24.55 -18.92
N ILE A 123 11.03 -23.72 -18.97
CA ILE A 123 11.01 -22.36 -18.41
C ILE A 123 10.47 -22.42 -16.99
N LYS A 124 11.27 -21.92 -16.03
CA LYS A 124 10.82 -21.71 -14.65
C LYS A 124 10.21 -20.33 -14.52
N LYS A 125 8.93 -20.26 -14.20
CA LYS A 125 8.23 -19.01 -13.87
C LYS A 125 8.00 -18.94 -12.37
N SER A 126 8.34 -17.80 -11.79
CA SER A 126 8.11 -17.50 -10.37
C SER A 126 7.00 -16.46 -10.29
N VAL A 127 5.90 -16.80 -9.62
CA VAL A 127 4.78 -15.89 -9.38
C VAL A 127 4.58 -15.71 -7.89
N PHE A 128 4.30 -14.48 -7.48
CA PHE A 128 3.91 -14.17 -6.11
C PHE A 128 2.39 -14.24 -6.01
N LYS A 129 1.88 -15.24 -5.30
CA LYS A 129 0.44 -15.42 -5.06
C LYS A 129 0.07 -14.73 -3.75
N PHE A 130 -0.91 -13.84 -3.77
CA PHE A 130 -1.46 -13.24 -2.56
C PHE A 130 -2.04 -14.33 -1.64
N VAL A 131 -1.79 -14.21 -0.34
CA VAL A 131 -2.26 -15.16 0.69
C VAL A 131 -3.23 -14.48 1.65
N GLN A 132 -2.83 -13.35 2.23
CA GLN A 132 -3.65 -12.61 3.20
C GLN A 132 -3.15 -11.19 3.43
N TRP A 133 -4.03 -10.34 3.96
CA TRP A 133 -3.66 -9.06 4.60
C TRP A 133 -3.27 -9.33 6.06
N ARG A 134 -2.10 -8.86 6.49
CA ARG A 134 -1.69 -8.82 7.90
C ARG A 134 -1.88 -7.44 8.48
#